data_AF-A0A7W4IS68-F1
#
_entry.id   AF-A0A7W4IS68-F1
#
_cell.length_a   1.000
_cell.length_b   1.000
_cell.length_c   1.000
_cell.angle_alpha   90.00
_cell.angle_beta   90.00
_cell.angle_gamma   90.00
#
_symmetry.space_group_name_H-M   'P 1'
#
loop_
_entity.id
_entity.type
_entity.pdbx_description
1 polymer ?
#
loop_
_entity_poly.entity_id
_entity_poly.type
_entity_poly.pdbx_seq_one_letter_code
_entity_poly.pdbx_strand_id
1 'polypeptide(L)'
;MKASTSDSPSIRGPSYKGVSFPTDHSGRQAYPEKRFIKYASSDLPQDLHTVRQVWVSKFATMGAIYRIKGEPRDDGWFTPEDETQALRIGRDCFLSRYEAALDADSRRQHKITSLKNTLERIEKLIASD
;
A
#
# COMPACT_ATOMS: atom_id res chain seq x y z
N MET A 1 38.08 -18.87 43.53
CA MET A 1 38.26 -20.16 42.83
C MET A 1 37.18 -20.29 41.75
N LYS A 2 37.55 -20.91 40.62
CA LYS A 2 36.80 -21.49 39.48
C LYS A 2 35.35 -21.96 39.81
N ALA A 3 34.40 -22.19 38.90
CA ALA A 3 34.14 -21.98 37.47
C ALA A 3 32.69 -22.45 37.20
N SER A 4 32.20 -22.08 36.02
CA SER A 4 30.98 -22.45 35.27
C SER A 4 30.42 -23.87 35.40
N THR A 5 29.09 -24.02 35.21
CA THR A 5 28.34 -24.79 34.15
C THR A 5 26.92 -25.12 34.65
N SER A 6 25.87 -24.48 34.11
CA SER A 6 24.98 -24.95 33.03
C SER A 6 24.13 -26.18 33.37
N ASP A 7 22.81 -25.98 33.47
CA ASP A 7 21.82 -26.87 32.85
C ASP A 7 20.45 -26.16 32.80
N SER A 8 19.98 -25.90 31.57
CA SER A 8 18.58 -25.62 31.24
C SER A 8 18.06 -26.84 30.47
N PRO A 9 16.81 -27.28 30.70
CA PRO A 9 15.70 -26.95 29.78
C PRO A 9 14.34 -26.89 30.51
N SER A 10 13.18 -26.58 29.93
CA SER A 10 12.73 -25.82 28.77
C SER A 10 11.19 -25.87 28.80
N ILE A 11 10.55 -24.72 28.58
CA ILE A 11 9.18 -24.49 28.06
C ILE A 11 7.96 -24.94 28.91
N ARG A 12 7.28 -23.93 29.49
CA ARG A 12 5.86 -23.61 29.21
C ARG A 12 5.71 -22.08 29.13
N GLY A 13 5.40 -21.57 27.94
CA GLY A 13 5.37 -20.13 27.65
C GLY A 13 4.19 -19.40 28.30
N PRO A 14 4.35 -18.12 28.69
CA PRO A 14 3.21 -17.27 29.05
C PRO A 14 2.62 -16.58 27.81
N SER A 15 1.29 -16.52 27.80
CA SER A 15 0.46 -15.69 26.93
C SER A 15 0.70 -14.22 27.26
N TYR A 16 1.26 -13.45 26.32
CA TYR A 16 1.46 -12.02 26.49
C TYR A 16 0.28 -11.24 25.94
N LYS A 17 -0.38 -10.53 26.86
CA LYS A 17 -1.25 -9.38 26.58
C LYS A 17 -0.50 -8.41 25.66
N GLY A 18 -1.01 -8.23 24.44
CA GLY A 18 -0.41 -7.38 23.42
C GLY A 18 -0.51 -5.90 23.78
N VAL A 19 0.64 -5.32 24.04
CA VAL A 19 0.89 -3.88 24.21
C VAL A 19 0.53 -3.17 22.89
N SER A 20 -0.33 -2.15 22.97
CA SER A 20 -0.62 -1.26 21.86
C SER A 20 0.63 -0.42 21.55
N PHE A 21 1.30 -0.73 20.44
CA PHE A 21 2.32 0.14 19.87
C PHE A 21 1.62 1.41 19.33
N PRO A 22 2.05 2.62 19.71
CA PRO A 22 1.61 3.82 19.00
C PRO A 22 2.13 3.69 17.57
N THR A 23 1.21 3.47 16.63
CA THR A 23 1.54 3.54 15.21
C THR A 23 1.79 5.01 14.92
N ASP A 24 3.06 5.40 14.93
CA ASP A 24 3.46 6.74 14.53
C ASP A 24 3.07 6.92 13.05
N HIS A 25 2.06 7.78 12.82
CA HIS A 25 1.59 8.12 11.48
C HIS A 25 2.39 9.26 10.84
N SER A 26 3.54 9.63 11.41
CA SER A 26 4.45 10.71 10.96
C SER A 26 5.20 10.43 9.65
N GLY A 27 4.65 9.55 8.79
CA GLY A 27 5.20 9.20 7.49
C GLY A 27 4.17 9.23 6.36
N ARG A 28 3.05 9.96 6.50
CA ARG A 28 2.19 10.25 5.34
C ARG A 28 2.98 11.17 4.40
N GLN A 29 3.82 10.60 3.54
CA GLN A 29 4.24 11.27 2.32
C GLN A 29 2.96 11.77 1.67
N ALA A 30 2.80 13.09 1.68
CA ALA A 30 1.68 13.78 1.06
C ALA A 30 1.75 13.44 -0.42
N TYR A 31 0.96 12.44 -0.83
CA TYR A 31 0.66 12.21 -2.23
C TYR A 31 0.17 13.55 -2.79
N PRO A 32 0.65 13.98 -3.97
CA PRO A 32 0.15 15.22 -4.55
C PRO A 32 -1.37 15.09 -4.67
N GLU A 33 -2.10 15.91 -3.90
CA GLU A 33 -3.58 15.96 -3.86
C GLU A 33 -4.19 16.23 -5.25
N LYS A 34 -3.36 16.50 -6.26
CA LYS A 34 -3.76 16.80 -7.63
C LYS A 34 -4.06 15.57 -8.48
N ARG A 35 -3.97 14.35 -7.93
CA ARG A 35 -4.32 13.09 -8.63
C ARG A 35 -5.62 12.46 -8.16
N PHE A 36 -6.48 13.20 -7.46
CA PHE A 36 -7.89 12.84 -7.57
C PHE A 36 -8.23 13.04 -9.04
N ILE A 37 -8.40 11.94 -9.78
CA ILE A 37 -9.20 11.97 -10.99
C ILE A 37 -10.56 12.46 -10.49
N LYS A 38 -10.77 13.78 -10.52
CA LYS A 38 -12.11 14.30 -10.53
C LYS A 38 -12.68 13.66 -11.78
N TYR A 39 -13.65 12.76 -11.61
CA TYR A 39 -14.56 12.37 -12.68
C TYR A 39 -15.44 13.58 -13.09
N ALA A 40 -14.83 14.77 -13.18
CA ALA A 40 -15.34 15.99 -13.75
C ALA A 40 -14.90 16.03 -15.21
N SER A 41 -15.27 14.99 -15.96
CA SER A 41 -15.34 15.05 -17.41
C SER A 41 -16.75 14.60 -17.76
N SER A 42 -17.47 15.52 -18.37
CA SER A 42 -18.89 15.56 -18.63
C SER A 42 -19.42 14.53 -19.63
N ASP A 43 -18.84 13.32 -19.68
CA ASP A 43 -19.19 12.34 -20.72
C ASP A 43 -19.25 10.88 -20.25
N LEU A 44 -19.56 10.61 -18.96
CA LEU A 44 -20.22 9.38 -18.52
C LEU A 44 -20.53 9.49 -17.01
N PRO A 45 -21.78 9.64 -16.58
CA PRO A 45 -22.17 9.23 -15.25
C PRO A 45 -22.17 7.70 -15.29
N GLN A 46 -20.99 7.07 -15.20
CA GLN A 46 -20.97 5.69 -14.72
C GLN A 46 -21.47 5.80 -13.28
N ASP A 47 -22.75 5.51 -13.12
CA ASP A 47 -23.39 5.39 -11.83
C ASP A 47 -22.51 4.45 -11.01
N LEU A 48 -21.77 5.01 -10.06
CA LEU A 48 -20.79 4.27 -9.27
C LEU A 48 -21.49 3.08 -8.61
N HIS A 49 -22.79 3.18 -8.31
CA HIS A 49 -23.61 2.10 -7.75
C HIS A 49 -23.76 0.88 -8.67
N THR A 50 -23.46 0.99 -9.96
CA THR A 50 -23.49 -0.12 -10.93
C THR A 50 -22.17 -0.85 -11.07
N VAL A 51 -21.08 -0.32 -10.49
CA VAL A 51 -19.73 -0.87 -10.62
C VAL A 51 -19.61 -2.11 -9.74
N ARG A 52 -19.62 -3.30 -10.35
CA ARG A 52 -19.41 -4.58 -9.63
C ARG A 52 -17.97 -5.10 -9.65
N GLN A 53 -17.10 -4.42 -10.39
CA GLN A 53 -15.71 -4.86 -10.57
C GLN A 53 -14.79 -3.66 -10.75
N VAL A 54 -13.60 -3.74 -10.19
CA VAL A 54 -12.56 -2.70 -10.29
C VAL A 54 -11.18 -3.32 -10.53
N TRP A 55 -10.26 -2.51 -11.04
CA TRP A 55 -8.86 -2.85 -11.23
C TRP A 55 -8.01 -2.26 -10.11
N VAL A 56 -7.23 -3.10 -9.42
CA VAL A 56 -6.48 -2.71 -8.23
C VAL A 56 -5.04 -2.39 -8.60
N SER A 57 -4.57 -1.19 -8.24
CA SER A 57 -3.17 -0.78 -8.38
C SER A 57 -2.46 -0.62 -7.03
N LYS A 58 -3.19 -0.72 -5.90
CA LYS A 58 -2.67 -0.48 -4.54
C LYS A 58 -1.34 -1.19 -4.27
N PHE A 59 -1.18 -2.41 -4.77
CA PHE A 59 0.00 -3.27 -4.57
C PHE A 59 0.94 -3.32 -5.79
N ALA A 60 0.80 -2.40 -6.75
CA ALA A 60 1.50 -2.43 -8.03
C ALA A 60 3.03 -2.29 -7.94
N THR A 61 3.56 -1.84 -6.80
CA THR A 61 5.01 -1.85 -6.53
C THR A 61 5.52 -3.24 -6.16
N MET A 62 4.65 -4.14 -5.70
CA MET A 62 4.97 -5.51 -5.28
C MET A 62 4.53 -6.56 -6.30
N GLY A 63 3.64 -6.22 -7.23
CA GLY A 63 3.08 -7.19 -8.16
C GLY A 63 2.27 -6.61 -9.30
N ALA A 64 1.49 -7.49 -9.94
CA ALA A 64 0.66 -7.17 -11.09
C ALA A 64 -0.62 -6.42 -10.68
N ILE A 65 -1.22 -5.74 -11.66
CA ILE A 65 -2.58 -5.21 -11.56
C ILE A 65 -3.55 -6.36 -11.77
N TYR A 66 -4.52 -6.47 -10.89
CA TYR A 66 -5.53 -7.52 -10.95
C TYR A 66 -6.93 -6.92 -10.81
N ARG A 67 -7.93 -7.71 -11.22
CA ARG A 67 -9.34 -7.32 -11.18
C ARG A 67 -10.00 -8.02 -10.02
N ILE A 68 -10.80 -7.27 -9.27
CA ILE A 68 -11.58 -7.78 -8.15
C ILE A 68 -13.07 -7.49 -8.36
N LYS A 69 -13.92 -8.31 -7.74
CA LYS A 69 -15.36 -8.07 -7.63
C LYS A 69 -15.70 -7.51 -6.25
N GLY A 70 -16.85 -6.87 -6.15
CA GLY A 70 -17.24 -6.18 -4.94
C GLY A 70 -18.34 -5.16 -5.16
N GLU A 71 -18.63 -4.44 -4.10
CA GLU A 71 -19.69 -3.44 -4.07
C GLU A 71 -19.13 -2.03 -3.85
N PRO A 72 -19.56 -1.06 -4.66
CA PRO A 72 -19.22 0.33 -4.50
C PRO A 72 -20.05 0.92 -3.34
N ARG A 73 -19.45 1.84 -2.60
CA ARG A 73 -20.06 2.55 -1.48
C ARG A 73 -20.25 4.02 -1.84
N ASP A 74 -21.25 4.64 -1.24
CA ASP A 74 -21.63 6.03 -1.48
C ASP A 74 -20.52 7.04 -1.07
N ASP A 75 -19.57 6.60 -0.23
CA ASP A 75 -18.43 7.38 0.25
C ASP A 75 -17.21 7.33 -0.69
N GLY A 76 -17.35 6.72 -1.88
CA GLY A 76 -16.28 6.59 -2.87
C GLY A 76 -15.28 5.47 -2.57
N TRP A 77 -15.64 4.56 -1.67
CA TRP A 77 -14.91 3.32 -1.42
C TRP A 77 -15.54 2.14 -2.16
N PHE A 78 -14.75 1.11 -2.36
CA PHE A 78 -15.14 -0.16 -2.96
C PHE A 78 -14.85 -1.27 -1.95
N THR A 79 -15.84 -2.10 -1.66
CA THR A 79 -15.74 -3.23 -0.73
C THR A 79 -15.57 -4.51 -1.54
N PRO A 80 -14.38 -5.13 -1.55
CA PRO A 80 -14.18 -6.38 -2.28
C PRO A 80 -14.99 -7.54 -1.68
N GLU A 81 -15.43 -8.48 -2.49
CA GLU A 81 -16.10 -9.72 -2.02
C GLU A 81 -15.14 -10.61 -1.22
N ASP A 82 -13.90 -10.74 -1.68
CA ASP A 82 -12.90 -11.69 -1.16
C ASP A 82 -11.76 -11.03 -0.36
N GLU A 83 -11.74 -9.70 -0.24
CA GLU A 83 -10.69 -8.98 0.52
C GLU A 83 -11.27 -8.32 1.77
N THR A 84 -10.52 -8.34 2.87
CA THR A 84 -10.94 -7.76 4.15
C THR A 84 -10.85 -6.23 4.20
N GLN A 85 -10.23 -5.59 3.22
CA GLN A 85 -9.97 -4.15 3.25
C GLN A 85 -10.68 -3.43 2.10
N ALA A 86 -11.48 -2.42 2.44
CA ALA A 86 -12.05 -1.51 1.46
C ALA A 86 -10.94 -0.75 0.70
N LEU A 87 -11.18 -0.53 -0.59
CA LEU A 87 -10.27 0.17 -1.50
C LEU A 87 -10.89 1.49 -1.93
N ARG A 88 -10.10 2.57 -1.93
CA ARG A 88 -10.62 3.86 -2.38
C ARG A 88 -10.60 3.95 -3.91
N ILE A 89 -11.73 4.27 -4.52
CA ILE A 89 -11.83 4.43 -5.98
C ILE A 89 -11.02 5.67 -6.41
N GLY A 90 -10.27 5.54 -7.51
CA GLY A 90 -9.36 6.55 -8.04
C GLY A 90 -8.03 6.68 -7.27
N ARG A 91 -7.83 5.89 -6.20
CA ARG A 91 -6.58 5.89 -5.42
C ARG A 91 -5.97 4.50 -5.30
N ASP A 92 -6.75 3.54 -4.84
CA ASP A 92 -6.32 2.16 -4.61
C ASP A 92 -6.80 1.23 -5.73
N CYS A 93 -7.97 1.56 -6.30
CA CYS A 93 -8.60 0.84 -7.40
C CYS A 93 -9.21 1.82 -8.41
N PHE A 94 -9.42 1.35 -9.63
CA PHE A 94 -9.84 2.15 -10.79
C PHE A 94 -10.90 1.41 -11.61
N LEU A 95 -11.73 2.16 -12.32
CA LEU A 95 -12.82 1.61 -13.12
C LEU A 95 -12.30 0.92 -14.38
N SER A 96 -11.14 1.34 -14.88
CA SER A 96 -10.49 0.75 -16.05
C SER A 96 -9.12 0.17 -15.73
N ARG A 97 -8.74 -0.87 -16.50
CA ARG A 97 -7.39 -1.46 -16.44
C ARG A 97 -6.32 -0.43 -16.81
N TYR A 98 -6.63 0.44 -17.77
CA TYR A 98 -5.72 1.45 -18.28
C TYR A 98 -5.35 2.47 -17.20
N GLU A 99 -6.33 3.00 -16.46
CA GLU A 99 -6.08 3.93 -15.35
C GLU A 99 -5.26 3.27 -14.23
N ALA A 100 -5.63 2.03 -13.87
CA ALA A 100 -4.85 1.26 -12.89
C ALA A 100 -3.41 1.04 -13.35
N ALA A 101 -3.17 0.86 -14.65
CA ALA A 101 -1.83 0.74 -15.22
C ALA A 101 -1.02 2.03 -15.16
N LEU A 102 -1.64 3.16 -15.51
CA LEU A 102 -0.99 4.47 -15.38
C LEU A 102 -0.59 4.78 -13.92
N ASP A 103 -1.49 4.51 -12.97
CA ASP A 103 -1.18 4.72 -11.56
C ASP A 103 -0.07 3.77 -11.08
N ALA A 104 -0.16 2.50 -11.43
CA ALA A 104 0.85 1.48 -11.14
C ALA A 104 2.25 1.86 -11.65
N ASP A 105 2.35 2.26 -12.91
CA ASP A 105 3.61 2.68 -13.52
C ASP A 105 4.16 3.93 -12.85
N SER A 106 3.29 4.90 -12.53
CA SER A 106 3.74 6.09 -11.82
C SER A 106 4.26 5.76 -10.42
N ARG A 107 3.63 4.84 -9.68
CA ARG A 107 4.12 4.40 -8.36
C ARG A 107 5.47 3.69 -8.47
N ARG A 108 5.62 2.81 -9.46
CA ARG A 108 6.89 2.13 -9.74
C ARG A 108 7.99 3.14 -10.07
N GLN A 109 7.72 4.13 -10.91
CA GLN A 109 8.69 5.16 -11.27
C GLN A 109 9.11 5.99 -10.05
N HIS A 110 8.16 6.42 -9.21
CA HIS A 110 8.50 7.12 -7.97
C HIS A 110 9.36 6.28 -7.04
N LYS A 111 9.06 4.97 -6.91
CA LYS A 111 9.87 4.06 -6.10
C LYS A 111 11.28 3.91 -6.66
N ILE A 112 11.43 3.75 -7.96
CA ILE A 112 12.73 3.69 -8.64
C ILE A 112 13.54 4.96 -8.36
N THR A 113 12.94 6.14 -8.53
CA THR A 113 13.61 7.42 -8.25
C THR A 113 14.05 7.52 -6.79
N SER A 114 13.17 7.14 -5.84
CA SER A 114 13.51 7.14 -4.41
C SER A 114 14.67 6.19 -4.09
N LEU A 115 14.70 5.01 -4.71
CA LEU A 115 15.79 4.05 -4.53
C LEU A 115 17.10 4.57 -5.12
N LYS A 116 17.07 5.18 -6.31
CA LYS A 116 18.24 5.82 -6.93
C LYS A 116 18.85 6.88 -6.02
N ASN A 117 18.03 7.77 -5.47
CA ASN A 117 18.50 8.80 -4.55
C ASN A 117 19.11 8.20 -3.26
N THR A 118 18.56 7.07 -2.81
CA THR A 118 19.10 6.36 -1.64
C THR A 118 20.46 5.75 -1.94
N LEU A 119 20.61 5.11 -3.12
CA LEU A 119 21.89 4.57 -3.58
C LEU A 119 22.95 5.65 -3.69
N GLU A 120 22.64 6.77 -4.34
CA GLU A 120 23.57 7.90 -4.48
C GLU A 120 24.05 8.42 -3.11
N ARG A 121 23.15 8.47 -2.11
CA ARG A 121 23.51 8.87 -0.75
C ARG A 121 24.45 7.86 -0.09
N ILE A 122 24.21 6.57 -0.27
CA ILE A 122 25.08 5.51 0.28
C ILE A 122 26.45 5.55 -0.39
N GLU A 123 26.52 5.71 -1.71
CA GLU A 123 27.78 5.83 -2.45
C GLU A 123 28.62 7.00 -1.96
N LYS A 124 27.99 8.16 -1.69
CA LYS A 124 28.68 9.33 -1.13
C LYS A 124 29.25 9.06 0.28
N LEU A 125 28.52 8.30 1.11
CA LEU A 125 28.99 7.95 2.46
C LEU A 125 30.19 6.99 2.40
N ILE A 126 30.14 6.00 1.50
CA ILE A 126 31.25 5.05 1.30
C ILE A 126 32.49 5.77 0.77
N ALA A 127 32.33 6.74 -0.14
CA ALA A 127 33.46 7.49 -0.70
C ALA A 127 34.07 8.51 0.28
N SER A 128 33.37 8.84 1.37
CA SER A 128 33.84 9.76 2.41
C SER A 128 34.55 9.09 3.59
N ASP A 129 34.45 7.76 3.70
CA ASP A 129 35.19 6.93 4.67
C ASP A 129 36.54 6.47 4.09
#